data_AF-A0A7V2MJ20-F1
#
_entry.id   AF-A0A7V2MJ20-F1
#
_cell.length_a   1.000
_cell.length_b   1.000
_cell.length_c   1.000
_cell.angle_alpha   90.00
_cell.angle_beta   90.00
_cell.angle_gamma   90.00
#
_symmetry.space_group_name_H-M   'P 1'
#
loop_
_entity.id
_entity.type
_entity.pdbx_description
1 polymer ?
#
loop_
_entity_poly.entity_id
_entity_poly.type
_entity_poly.pdbx_seq_one_letter_code
_entity_poly.pdbx_strand_id
1 'polypeptide(L)'
;MRILAVCLAWMASPFWETKPPQDWSEDQLRQMLTDSPWARPEGFLASAEPMKLAEAEWRRRHIAKRLDAPETADVDYQEFVRANPGKHVILAVRVDAQMDFSLAEEIRQMEKGCTLRSGKNKVKLVGHFPPNSSDPYLRLVFPRVELGKNLRLELYLPGITRPYRDLEFYTKEMTFRGRLEY
;
A
#
# COMPACT_ATOMS: atom_id res chain seq x y z
N MET A 1 44.16 4.60 8.43
CA MET A 1 42.91 5.27 8.85
C MET A 1 41.93 5.38 7.65
N ARG A 2 41.37 4.26 7.18
CA ARG A 2 40.51 4.24 5.98
C ARG A 2 39.33 3.25 6.08
N ILE A 3 38.87 2.97 7.29
CA ILE A 3 37.72 2.06 7.56
C ILE A 3 36.61 2.77 8.36
N LEU A 4 36.82 4.01 8.82
CA LEU A 4 35.84 4.71 9.68
C LEU A 4 34.70 5.44 8.96
N ALA A 5 34.64 5.43 7.62
CA ALA A 5 33.65 6.21 6.86
C ALA A 5 32.37 5.41 6.48
N VAL A 6 32.34 4.09 6.66
CA VAL A 6 31.22 3.24 6.22
C VAL A 6 30.14 3.09 7.32
N CYS A 7 30.43 3.43 8.58
CA CYS A 7 29.47 3.23 9.69
C CYS A 7 28.54 4.43 9.97
N LEU A 8 28.77 5.62 9.40
CA LEU A 8 27.95 6.82 9.66
C LEU A 8 26.67 6.90 8.81
N ALA A 9 26.56 6.13 7.74
CA ALA A 9 25.36 6.10 6.90
C ALA A 9 24.16 5.39 7.57
N TRP A 10 24.40 4.63 8.65
CA TRP A 10 23.36 3.86 9.36
C TRP A 10 22.66 4.65 10.48
N MET A 11 23.08 5.89 10.75
CA MET A 11 22.41 6.78 11.72
C MET A 11 21.58 7.89 11.06
N ALA A 12 21.62 8.02 9.74
CA ALA A 12 20.74 8.97 9.06
C ALA A 12 19.30 8.46 9.14
N SER A 13 18.42 9.23 9.78
CA SER A 13 16.98 8.96 9.73
C SER A 13 16.54 8.88 8.27
N PRO A 14 15.63 7.95 7.91
CA PRO A 14 15.11 7.87 6.56
C PRO A 14 14.53 9.22 6.10
N PHE A 15 14.55 9.49 4.79
CA PHE A 15 14.13 10.80 4.28
C PHE A 15 12.65 11.11 4.61
N TRP A 16 11.80 10.08 4.71
CA TRP A 16 10.39 10.23 5.06
C TRP A 16 10.20 10.72 6.51
N GLU A 17 11.16 10.47 7.41
CA GLU A 17 11.12 10.98 8.79
C GLU A 17 11.40 12.48 8.87
N THR A 18 12.17 13.01 7.92
CA THR A 18 12.80 14.34 8.06
C THR A 18 12.33 15.36 7.03
N LYS A 19 11.85 14.91 5.86
CA LYS A 19 11.45 15.78 4.75
C LYS A 19 9.95 15.74 4.50
N PRO A 20 9.32 16.87 4.16
CA PRO A 20 7.96 16.86 3.64
C PRO A 20 7.92 16.22 2.23
N PRO A 21 6.79 15.66 1.79
CA PRO A 21 6.68 14.96 0.50
C PRO A 21 7.07 15.78 -0.72
N GLN A 22 6.84 17.10 -0.67
CA GLN A 22 7.16 18.02 -1.76
C GLN A 22 8.67 18.10 -2.02
N ASP A 23 9.50 17.77 -1.03
CA ASP A 23 10.96 17.81 -1.10
C ASP A 23 11.58 16.44 -1.42
N TRP A 24 10.75 15.41 -1.66
CA TRP A 24 11.24 14.09 -2.06
C TRP A 24 11.65 14.10 -3.53
N SER A 25 12.82 13.57 -3.88
CA SER A 25 13.15 13.33 -5.29
C SER A 25 12.25 12.25 -5.91
N GLU A 26 12.25 12.12 -7.25
CA GLU A 26 11.56 11.02 -7.92
C GLU A 26 12.02 9.64 -7.42
N ASP A 27 13.33 9.47 -7.20
CA ASP A 27 13.89 8.21 -6.69
C ASP A 27 13.45 7.93 -5.26
N GLN A 28 13.37 8.97 -4.41
CA GLN A 28 12.85 8.84 -3.05
C GLN A 28 11.36 8.50 -3.05
N LEU A 29 10.58 9.13 -3.92
CA LEU A 29 9.17 8.83 -4.06
C LEU A 29 8.95 7.38 -4.53
N ARG A 30 9.74 6.93 -5.50
CA ARG A 30 9.75 5.53 -5.95
C ARG A 30 10.16 4.60 -4.81
N GLN A 31 11.23 4.91 -4.08
CA GLN A 31 11.68 4.15 -2.93
C GLN A 31 10.57 4.04 -1.88
N MET A 32 9.85 5.13 -1.58
CA MET A 32 8.73 5.11 -0.63
C MET A 32 7.65 4.09 -1.04
N LEU A 33 7.33 4.03 -2.34
CA LEU A 33 6.27 3.18 -2.89
C LEU A 33 6.69 1.71 -3.10
N THR A 34 7.99 1.41 -3.18
CA THR A 34 8.47 0.06 -3.53
C THR A 34 9.44 -0.58 -2.54
N ASP A 35 10.12 0.23 -1.73
CA ASP A 35 11.20 -0.18 -0.83
C ASP A 35 11.17 0.65 0.47
N SER A 36 10.04 0.58 1.15
CA SER A 36 9.79 1.19 2.45
C SER A 36 9.21 0.15 3.41
N PRO A 37 9.16 0.44 4.73
CA PRO A 37 8.54 -0.47 5.69
C PRO A 37 7.10 -0.86 5.37
N TRP A 38 6.38 -0.02 4.62
CA TRP A 38 5.00 -0.21 4.20
C TRP A 38 4.84 -0.81 2.80
N ALA A 39 5.93 -1.12 2.09
CA ALA A 39 5.92 -1.60 0.73
C ALA A 39 6.53 -3.00 0.60
N ARG A 40 5.96 -3.79 -0.31
CA ARG A 40 6.44 -5.09 -0.78
C ARG A 40 6.42 -5.08 -2.31
N PRO A 41 7.14 -5.99 -2.98
CA PRO A 41 7.18 -6.03 -4.45
C PRO A 41 5.80 -6.07 -5.11
N GLU A 42 4.82 -6.69 -4.45
CA GLU A 42 3.46 -6.87 -4.93
C GLU A 42 2.54 -5.69 -4.59
N GLY A 43 2.87 -4.86 -3.61
CA GLY A 43 1.95 -3.85 -3.11
C GLY A 43 2.35 -3.19 -1.81
N PHE A 44 1.53 -2.26 -1.32
CA PHE A 44 1.86 -1.46 -0.15
C PHE A 44 0.63 -1.09 0.69
N LEU A 45 0.84 -0.73 1.96
CA LEU A 45 -0.22 -0.31 2.89
C LEU A 45 -0.66 1.13 2.62
N ALA A 46 -1.63 1.31 1.73
CA ALA A 46 -2.17 2.61 1.34
C ALA A 46 -2.91 3.36 2.46
N SER A 47 -3.32 2.67 3.53
CA SER A 47 -3.88 3.31 4.72
C SER A 47 -2.84 4.03 5.57
N ALA A 48 -1.55 3.69 5.45
CA ALA A 48 -0.49 4.35 6.19
C ALA A 48 -0.30 5.79 5.70
N GLU A 49 -0.18 6.73 6.64
CA GLU A 49 0.00 8.15 6.30
C GLU A 49 1.15 8.44 5.31
N PRO A 50 2.37 7.91 5.46
CA PRO A 50 3.43 8.22 4.51
C PRO A 50 3.16 7.67 3.11
N MET A 51 2.35 6.61 2.99
CA MET A 51 1.93 6.07 1.70
C MET A 51 0.89 6.97 1.05
N LYS A 52 -0.11 7.47 1.79
CA LYS A 52 -1.08 8.46 1.27
C LYS A 52 -0.37 9.71 0.74
N LEU A 53 0.63 10.18 1.48
CA LEU A 53 1.44 11.33 1.09
C LEU A 53 2.25 11.06 -0.17
N ALA A 54 2.88 9.88 -0.27
CA ALA A 54 3.59 9.46 -1.48
C ALA A 54 2.65 9.39 -2.69
N GLU A 55 1.48 8.77 -2.54
CA GLU A 55 0.52 8.65 -3.63
C GLU A 55 -0.04 10.00 -4.09
N ALA A 56 -0.32 10.91 -3.15
CA ALA A 56 -0.77 12.26 -3.46
C ALA A 56 0.31 13.06 -4.19
N GLU A 57 1.57 12.94 -3.76
CA GLU A 57 2.70 13.61 -4.41
C GLU A 57 2.97 13.04 -5.81
N TRP A 58 2.93 11.72 -5.96
CA TRP A 58 3.06 11.07 -7.26
C TRP A 58 1.98 11.54 -8.23
N ARG A 59 0.73 11.57 -7.78
CA ARG A 59 -0.38 12.11 -8.56
C ARG A 59 -0.16 13.58 -8.91
N ARG A 60 0.20 14.44 -7.94
CA ARG A 60 0.47 15.87 -8.19
C ARG A 60 1.47 16.08 -9.34
N ARG A 61 2.53 15.27 -9.40
CA ARG A 61 3.57 15.36 -10.44
C ARG A 61 3.15 14.77 -11.78
N HIS A 62 2.26 13.78 -11.78
CA HIS A 62 1.91 13.00 -12.98
C HIS A 62 0.52 13.31 -13.55
N ILE A 63 -0.33 14.08 -12.85
CA ILE A 63 -1.64 14.56 -13.33
C ILE A 63 -1.49 15.39 -14.60
N ALA A 64 -0.47 16.26 -14.70
CA ALA A 64 -0.23 17.07 -15.90
C ALA A 64 0.12 16.25 -17.16
N LYS A 65 0.52 14.98 -17.01
CA LYS A 65 0.85 14.07 -18.12
C LYS A 65 -0.33 13.20 -18.56
N ARG A 66 -1.49 13.30 -17.90
CA ARG A 66 -2.63 12.41 -18.08
C ARG A 66 -3.86 13.19 -18.54
N LEU A 67 -3.86 13.65 -19.80
CA LEU A 67 -5.03 14.30 -20.40
C LEU A 67 -6.23 13.34 -20.61
N ASP A 68 -6.00 12.01 -20.63
CA ASP A 68 -7.00 11.03 -21.09
C ASP A 68 -7.51 10.04 -20.02
N ALA A 69 -7.26 10.30 -18.73
CA ALA A 69 -7.66 9.37 -17.68
C ALA A 69 -9.10 9.62 -17.20
N PRO A 70 -10.00 8.61 -17.19
CA PRO A 70 -11.34 8.77 -16.62
C PRO A 70 -11.27 9.14 -15.14
N GLU A 71 -11.90 10.25 -14.80
CA GLU A 71 -11.81 10.93 -13.50
C GLU A 71 -12.48 10.14 -12.36
N THR A 72 -13.41 9.24 -12.67
CA THR A 72 -14.41 8.72 -11.72
C THR A 72 -13.92 7.61 -10.79
N ALA A 73 -12.97 6.77 -11.21
CA ALA A 73 -12.58 5.59 -10.42
C ALA A 73 -11.64 5.90 -9.24
N ASP A 74 -10.88 7.01 -9.29
CA ASP A 74 -10.11 7.48 -8.12
C ASP A 74 -11.03 8.20 -7.11
N VAL A 75 -12.10 8.86 -7.57
CA VAL A 75 -12.99 9.67 -6.71
C VAL A 75 -13.64 8.82 -5.61
N ASP A 76 -14.22 7.67 -5.95
CA ASP A 76 -14.89 6.79 -4.98
C ASP A 76 -13.93 6.29 -3.89
N TYR A 77 -12.72 5.89 -4.28
CA TYR A 77 -11.70 5.44 -3.33
C TYR A 77 -11.24 6.59 -2.42
N GLN A 78 -10.94 7.77 -2.98
CA GLN A 78 -10.51 8.92 -2.18
C GLN A 78 -11.62 9.38 -1.22
N GLU A 79 -12.88 9.36 -1.67
CA GLU A 79 -14.04 9.68 -0.84
C GLU A 79 -14.19 8.66 0.29
N PHE A 80 -14.08 7.36 0.00
CA PHE A 80 -14.11 6.31 1.00
C PHE A 80 -13.03 6.50 2.08
N VAL A 81 -11.79 6.77 1.68
CA VAL A 81 -10.67 7.01 2.61
C VAL A 81 -10.95 8.23 3.48
N ARG A 82 -11.44 9.33 2.89
CA ARG A 82 -11.78 10.57 3.60
C ARG A 82 -12.92 10.37 4.60
N ALA A 83 -13.94 9.59 4.24
CA ALA A 83 -15.08 9.32 5.11
C ALA A 83 -14.77 8.31 6.24
N ASN A 84 -13.68 7.54 6.12
CA ASN A 84 -13.34 6.47 7.05
C ASN A 84 -11.91 6.60 7.63
N PRO A 85 -11.55 7.75 8.23
CA PRO A 85 -10.20 7.99 8.72
C PRO A 85 -9.83 6.99 9.81
N GLY A 86 -8.77 6.22 9.57
CA GLY A 86 -8.23 5.27 10.54
C GLY A 86 -9.14 4.12 10.91
N LYS A 87 -10.21 3.83 10.15
CA LYS A 87 -11.13 2.70 10.40
C LYS A 87 -10.74 1.40 9.69
N HIS A 88 -9.90 1.50 8.65
CA HIS A 88 -9.56 0.39 7.77
C HIS A 88 -8.05 0.29 7.57
N VAL A 89 -7.58 -0.93 7.30
CA VAL A 89 -6.29 -1.21 6.69
C VAL A 89 -6.53 -1.43 5.21
N ILE A 90 -5.82 -0.70 4.36
CA ILE A 90 -5.99 -0.71 2.91
C ILE A 90 -4.67 -1.16 2.29
N LEU A 91 -4.71 -2.26 1.56
CA LEU A 91 -3.58 -2.76 0.79
C LEU A 91 -3.78 -2.41 -0.69
N ALA A 92 -2.83 -1.69 -1.28
CA ALA A 92 -2.77 -1.49 -2.72
C ALA A 92 -1.89 -2.56 -3.35
N VAL A 93 -2.49 -3.44 -4.14
CA VAL A 93 -1.78 -4.52 -4.86
C VAL A 93 -1.64 -4.11 -6.30
N ARG A 94 -0.40 -4.11 -6.82
CA ARG A 94 -0.18 -3.82 -8.23
C ARG A 94 -0.72 -4.97 -9.06
N VAL A 95 -1.61 -4.64 -9.98
CA VAL A 95 -2.19 -5.60 -10.89
C VAL A 95 -1.28 -5.78 -12.10
N ASP A 96 -1.06 -7.03 -12.49
CA ASP A 96 -0.40 -7.38 -13.75
C ASP A 96 -1.44 -7.57 -14.87
N ALA A 97 -0.99 -7.56 -16.12
CA ALA A 97 -1.87 -7.72 -17.28
C ALA A 97 -2.53 -9.12 -17.37
N GLN A 98 -2.19 -10.04 -16.47
CA GLN A 98 -2.73 -11.41 -16.44
C GLN A 98 -3.88 -11.56 -15.44
N MET A 99 -4.09 -10.61 -14.53
CA MET A 99 -5.26 -10.64 -13.63
C MET A 99 -6.52 -10.19 -14.36
N ASP A 100 -7.55 -11.03 -14.35
CA ASP A 100 -8.84 -10.74 -14.94
C ASP A 100 -9.89 -10.46 -13.87
N PHE A 101 -10.34 -9.21 -13.77
CA PHE A 101 -11.38 -8.78 -12.83
C PHE A 101 -12.79 -8.80 -13.45
N SER A 102 -12.97 -9.35 -14.66
CA SER A 102 -14.27 -9.42 -15.33
C SER A 102 -15.10 -10.63 -14.89
N LEU A 103 -14.46 -11.66 -14.33
CA LEU A 103 -15.11 -12.89 -13.90
C LEU A 103 -15.69 -12.73 -12.47
N ALA A 104 -17.02 -12.66 -12.39
CA ALA A 104 -17.73 -12.52 -11.11
C ALA A 104 -17.43 -13.64 -10.10
N GLU A 105 -17.08 -14.84 -10.56
CA GLU A 105 -16.67 -15.93 -9.67
C GLU A 105 -15.30 -15.66 -9.02
N GLU A 106 -14.32 -15.17 -9.78
CA GLU A 106 -12.99 -14.86 -9.25
C GLU A 106 -13.05 -13.72 -8.24
N ILE A 107 -13.88 -12.70 -8.48
CA ILE A 107 -14.16 -11.63 -7.50
C ILE A 107 -14.73 -12.21 -6.21
N ARG A 108 -15.74 -13.09 -6.29
CA ARG A 108 -16.32 -13.74 -5.09
C ARG A 108 -15.31 -14.58 -4.33
N GLN A 109 -14.39 -15.25 -5.03
CA GLN A 109 -13.32 -16.01 -4.40
C GLN A 109 -12.30 -15.09 -3.73
N MET A 110 -11.95 -13.96 -4.34
CA MET A 110 -11.11 -12.93 -3.73
C MET A 110 -11.74 -12.38 -2.44
N GLU A 111 -13.02 -12.01 -2.48
CA GLU A 111 -13.75 -11.51 -1.32
C GLU A 111 -13.77 -12.50 -0.14
N LYS A 112 -13.85 -13.80 -0.45
CA LYS A 112 -13.84 -14.87 0.57
C LYS A 112 -12.44 -15.26 1.02
N GLY A 113 -11.48 -15.24 0.11
CA GLY A 113 -10.14 -15.79 0.27
C GLY A 113 -9.13 -14.80 0.85
N CYS A 114 -9.36 -13.50 0.71
CA CYS A 114 -8.50 -12.46 1.26
C CYS A 114 -8.71 -12.29 2.76
N THR A 115 -7.63 -12.42 3.55
CA THR A 115 -7.67 -12.20 5.00
C THR A 115 -6.48 -11.42 5.51
N LEU A 116 -6.71 -10.63 6.56
CA LEU A 116 -5.68 -9.92 7.32
C LEU A 116 -5.52 -10.57 8.69
N ARG A 117 -4.28 -10.83 9.09
CA ARG A 117 -3.91 -11.39 10.40
C ARG A 117 -2.97 -10.46 11.13
N SER A 118 -3.20 -10.27 12.42
CA SER A 118 -2.24 -9.63 13.33
C SER A 118 -2.34 -10.23 14.72
N GLY A 119 -1.26 -10.84 15.20
CA GLY A 119 -1.29 -11.60 16.46
C GLY A 119 -2.36 -12.69 16.43
N LYS A 120 -3.36 -12.59 17.31
CA LYS A 120 -4.51 -13.52 17.38
C LYS A 120 -5.70 -13.09 16.52
N ASN A 121 -5.70 -11.86 16.02
CA ASN A 121 -6.78 -11.32 15.22
C ASN A 121 -6.67 -11.83 13.78
N LYS A 122 -7.78 -12.33 13.23
CA LYS A 122 -7.94 -12.65 11.81
C LYS A 122 -9.26 -12.05 11.32
N VAL A 123 -9.18 -11.15 10.35
CA VAL A 123 -10.34 -10.48 9.75
C VAL A 123 -10.38 -10.71 8.24
N LYS A 124 -11.58 -10.66 7.67
CA LYS A 124 -11.81 -10.83 6.23
C LYS A 124 -11.82 -9.48 5.51
N LEU A 125 -11.66 -9.54 4.20
CA LEU A 125 -11.93 -8.41 3.31
C LEU A 125 -13.36 -7.89 3.52
N VAL A 126 -13.54 -6.57 3.54
CA VAL A 126 -14.88 -5.93 3.64
C VAL A 126 -15.24 -5.13 2.39
N GLY A 127 -14.28 -4.88 1.51
CA GLY A 127 -14.50 -4.19 0.25
C GLY A 127 -13.23 -4.16 -0.59
N HIS A 128 -13.39 -3.75 -1.85
CA HIS A 128 -12.27 -3.54 -2.74
C HIS A 128 -12.59 -2.43 -3.75
N PHE A 129 -11.54 -1.82 -4.31
CA PHE A 129 -11.65 -0.91 -5.45
C PHE A 129 -10.79 -1.46 -6.59
N PRO A 130 -11.39 -1.74 -7.77
CA PRO A 130 -10.67 -2.34 -8.89
C PRO A 130 -9.63 -1.36 -9.46
N PRO A 131 -8.56 -1.89 -10.08
CA PRO A 131 -7.61 -1.07 -10.83
C PRO A 131 -8.31 -0.43 -12.04
N ASN A 132 -7.70 0.60 -12.59
CA ASN A 132 -8.15 1.27 -13.82
C ASN A 132 -6.94 1.85 -14.58
N SER A 133 -7.18 2.48 -15.74
CA SER A 133 -6.10 3.07 -16.56
C SER A 133 -5.31 4.18 -15.83
N SER A 134 -5.96 4.77 -14.84
CA SER A 134 -5.52 5.87 -13.98
C SER A 134 -4.67 5.35 -12.80
N ASP A 135 -5.05 4.22 -12.22
CA ASP A 135 -4.48 3.65 -11.01
C ASP A 135 -4.39 2.13 -11.21
N PRO A 136 -3.19 1.58 -11.51
CA PRO A 136 -3.03 0.16 -11.79
C PRO A 136 -3.08 -0.72 -10.52
N TYR A 137 -3.50 -0.16 -9.38
CA TYR A 137 -3.57 -0.87 -8.12
C TYR A 137 -5.00 -1.33 -7.79
N LEU A 138 -5.14 -2.60 -7.47
CA LEU A 138 -6.31 -3.12 -6.77
C LEU A 138 -6.21 -2.71 -5.29
N ARG A 139 -7.21 -1.99 -4.77
CA ARG A 139 -7.27 -1.63 -3.35
C ARG A 139 -8.11 -2.65 -2.60
N LEU A 140 -7.52 -3.33 -1.64
CA LEU A 140 -8.18 -4.29 -0.76
C LEU A 140 -8.41 -3.65 0.61
N VAL A 141 -9.66 -3.64 1.08
CA VAL A 141 -10.06 -2.99 2.32
C VAL A 141 -10.35 -4.03 3.40
N PHE A 142 -9.64 -3.92 4.52
CA PHE A 142 -9.82 -4.75 5.71
C PHE A 142 -10.24 -3.87 6.89
N PRO A 143 -11.02 -4.39 7.86
CA PRO A 143 -11.25 -3.70 9.12
C PRO A 143 -9.94 -3.43 9.84
N ARG A 144 -9.85 -2.30 10.56
CA ARG A 144 -8.70 -2.07 11.43
C ARG A 144 -8.66 -3.10 12.56
N VAL A 145 -7.45 -3.57 12.85
CA VAL A 145 -7.18 -4.55 13.89
C VAL A 145 -6.14 -4.02 14.88
N GLU A 146 -6.18 -4.55 16.09
CA GLU A 146 -5.08 -4.38 17.04
C GLU A 146 -3.82 -5.07 16.49
N LEU A 147 -2.70 -4.37 16.60
CA LEU A 147 -1.43 -4.82 16.03
C LEU A 147 -0.68 -5.76 16.96
N GLY A 148 -0.24 -6.88 16.38
CA GLY A 148 0.81 -7.73 16.93
C GLY A 148 2.20 -7.33 16.42
N LYS A 149 3.11 -8.30 16.38
CA LYS A 149 4.48 -8.11 15.88
C LYS A 149 4.53 -7.81 14.38
N ASN A 150 3.56 -8.35 13.64
CA ASN A 150 3.44 -8.24 12.20
C ASN A 150 1.96 -8.08 11.79
N LEU A 151 1.76 -7.52 10.60
CA LEU A 151 0.54 -7.62 9.81
C LEU A 151 0.81 -8.60 8.66
N ARG A 152 0.02 -9.67 8.58
CA ARG A 152 0.10 -10.64 7.48
C ARG A 152 -1.19 -10.63 6.68
N LEU A 153 -1.08 -10.41 5.38
CA LEU A 153 -2.21 -10.48 4.45
C LEU A 153 -2.07 -11.75 3.61
N GLU A 154 -3.09 -12.60 3.65
CA GLU A 154 -3.21 -13.80 2.81
C GLU A 154 -4.15 -13.42 1.66
N LEU A 155 -3.65 -13.38 0.44
CA LEU A 155 -4.35 -12.79 -0.70
C LEU A 155 -4.73 -13.85 -1.73
N TYR A 156 -6.00 -13.85 -2.14
CA TYR A 156 -6.47 -14.54 -3.32
C TYR A 156 -6.70 -13.50 -4.42
N LEU A 157 -5.91 -13.53 -5.49
CA LEU A 157 -5.99 -12.56 -6.59
C LEU A 157 -6.52 -13.24 -7.86
N PRO A 158 -7.48 -12.63 -8.59
CA PRO A 158 -7.99 -13.13 -9.86
C PRO A 158 -6.89 -13.40 -10.90
N GLY A 159 -7.09 -14.38 -11.78
CA GLY A 159 -6.17 -14.74 -12.88
C GLY A 159 -4.84 -15.42 -12.49
N ILE A 160 -4.53 -15.63 -11.20
CA ILE A 160 -3.27 -16.27 -10.77
C ILE A 160 -3.50 -17.72 -10.37
N THR A 161 -2.82 -18.64 -11.06
CA THR A 161 -3.09 -20.09 -10.99
C THR A 161 -2.52 -20.83 -9.76
N ARG A 162 -1.75 -20.20 -8.85
CA ARG A 162 -1.02 -20.88 -7.74
C ARG A 162 -0.84 -19.99 -6.48
N PRO A 163 -0.56 -20.61 -5.30
CA PRO A 163 -1.30 -20.40 -4.06
C PRO A 163 -1.13 -18.99 -3.51
N TYR A 164 -2.17 -18.53 -2.82
CA TYR A 164 -2.23 -17.35 -1.96
C TYR A 164 -0.93 -16.54 -1.80
N ARG A 165 -0.94 -15.27 -2.20
CA ARG A 165 0.20 -14.39 -1.92
C ARG A 165 0.15 -13.97 -0.46
N ASP A 166 1.22 -14.21 0.28
CA ASP A 166 1.38 -13.73 1.64
C ASP A 166 2.21 -12.46 1.66
N LEU A 167 1.65 -11.35 2.13
CA LEU A 167 2.39 -10.12 2.40
C LEU A 167 2.53 -9.93 3.91
N GLU A 168 3.76 -9.71 4.37
CA GLU A 168 4.04 -9.52 5.79
C GLU A 168 4.75 -8.19 6.04
N PHE A 169 4.20 -7.39 6.95
CA PHE A 169 4.71 -6.10 7.37
C PHE A 169 5.08 -6.14 8.86
N TYR A 170 6.30 -5.71 9.21
CA TYR A 170 6.76 -5.71 10.59
C TYR A 170 6.38 -4.40 11.29
N THR A 171 5.55 -4.50 12.32
CA THR A 171 4.99 -3.36 13.05
C THR A 171 6.06 -2.40 13.58
N LYS A 172 7.19 -2.93 14.05
CA LYS A 172 8.30 -2.13 14.59
C LYS A 172 8.96 -1.20 13.57
N GLU A 173 8.82 -1.49 12.27
CA GLU A 173 9.47 -0.76 11.18
C GLU A 173 8.55 0.30 10.58
N MET A 174 7.24 0.17 10.80
CA MET A 174 6.19 1.04 10.25
C MET A 174 6.00 2.33 11.07
N THR A 175 7.11 2.96 11.47
CA THR A 175 7.09 4.24 12.18
C THR A 175 7.28 5.37 11.17
N PHE A 176 6.44 6.39 11.27
CA PHE A 176 6.53 7.65 10.53
C PHE A 176 6.39 8.81 11.51
N ARG A 177 7.40 9.67 11.57
CA ARG A 177 7.46 10.85 12.46
C ARG A 177 7.22 10.48 13.92
N GLY A 178 7.81 9.36 14.34
CA GLY A 178 7.69 8.82 15.69
C GLY A 178 6.34 8.19 16.02
N ARG A 179 5.44 8.01 15.04
CA ARG A 179 4.14 7.37 15.21
C ARG A 179 4.03 6.11 14.37
N LEU A 180 3.36 5.10 14.92
CA LEU A 180 3.04 3.88 14.18
C LEU A 180 1.93 4.15 13.16
N GLU A 181 2.21 3.92 11.89
CA GLU A 181 1.31 4.15 10.77
C GLU A 181 1.06 2.85 10.00
N TYR A 182 -0.19 2.55 9.65
CA TYR A 182 -0.57 1.35 8.90
C TYR A 182 -1.97 1.46 8.32
#